data_AF-A0A0C4EIE5-F1
#
_entry.id   AF-A0A0C4EIE5-F1
#
_cell.length_a   1.000
_cell.length_b   1.000
_cell.length_c   1.000
_cell.angle_alpha   90.00
_cell.angle_beta   90.00
_cell.angle_gamma   90.00
#
_symmetry.space_group_name_H-M   'P 1'
#
loop_
_entity.id
_entity.type
_entity.pdbx_description
1 polymer ?
#
loop_
_entity_poly.entity_id
_entity_poly.type
_entity_poly.pdbx_seq_one_letter_code
_entity_poly.pdbx_strand_id
1 'polypeptide(L)' 'MQVSRPQLQSVSKGLTALSSGPTPLYRLSQSVNANGPCRQASLEYGKCVARNYQQVDRDSCLAEFLTFKQCVQQTVGKKW' A
#
# COMPACT_ATOMS: atom_id res chain seq x y z
N MET A 1 28.62 31.00 4.90
CA MET A 1 28.65 29.91 3.92
C MET A 1 27.31 29.19 3.97
N GLN A 2 26.55 29.28 2.90
CA GLN A 2 25.14 28.91 2.83
C GLN A 2 25.03 27.62 2.04
N VAL A 3 24.82 26.49 2.72
CA VAL A 3 24.61 25.20 2.07
C VAL A 3 23.10 25.01 1.91
N SER A 4 22.58 25.54 0.81
CA SER A 4 21.20 25.36 0.39
C SER A 4 20.94 23.89 0.06
N ARG A 5 19.92 23.30 0.73
CA ARG A 5 19.35 21.96 0.49
C ARG A 5 19.13 21.71 -1.01
N PRO A 6 19.83 20.76 -1.65
CA PRO A 6 19.40 20.27 -2.95
C PRO A 6 18.22 19.32 -2.77
N GLN A 7 17.03 19.85 -3.04
CA GLN A 7 15.94 19.20 -3.78
C GLN A 7 15.78 17.66 -3.64
N LEU A 8 15.14 17.21 -2.56
CA LEU A 8 14.47 15.89 -2.49
C LEU A 8 13.08 15.98 -3.16
N GLN A 9 13.05 16.32 -4.46
CA GLN A 9 11.82 16.39 -5.26
C GLN A 9 11.99 15.61 -6.58
N SER A 10 12.10 14.28 -6.56
CA SER A 10 11.88 13.53 -7.83
C SER A 10 11.65 12.01 -7.74
N VAL A 11 11.17 11.46 -6.61
CA VAL A 11 10.64 10.08 -6.57
C VAL A 11 9.15 10.14 -6.32
N SER A 12 8.42 10.80 -7.22
CA SER A 12 6.94 10.83 -7.17
C SER A 12 6.28 10.73 -8.55
N LYS A 13 7.06 10.68 -9.63
CA LYS A 13 6.57 10.62 -11.02
C LYS A 13 6.73 9.27 -11.72
N GLY A 14 7.10 8.21 -10.98
CA GLY A 14 7.43 6.91 -11.55
C GLY A 14 6.36 5.80 -11.47
N LEU A 15 5.10 6.10 -11.10
CA LEU A 15 4.05 5.06 -10.94
C LEU A 15 2.76 5.31 -11.75
N THR A 16 2.67 6.40 -12.50
CA THR A 16 1.41 6.87 -13.13
C THR A 16 1.12 6.33 -14.52
N ALA A 17 1.57 5.12 -14.88
CA ALA A 17 1.10 4.48 -16.10
C ALA A 17 1.08 2.95 -16.00
N LEU A 18 0.35 2.39 -15.04
CA LEU A 18 -0.04 0.97 -15.09
C LEU A 18 -1.46 0.85 -15.67
N SER A 19 -1.51 0.59 -16.98
CA SER A 19 -2.56 -0.10 -17.76
C SER A 19 -4.02 0.32 -17.53
N SER A 20 -4.56 1.08 -18.50
CA SER A 20 -5.93 1.59 -18.61
C SER A 20 -6.99 0.54 -19.01
N GLY A 21 -6.97 -0.64 -18.38
CA GLY A 21 -8.04 -1.64 -18.47
C GLY A 21 -8.58 -2.01 -17.09
N PRO A 22 -9.84 -2.49 -16.95
CA PRO A 22 -10.41 -2.98 -15.69
C PRO A 22 -9.79 -4.32 -15.30
N THR A 23 -8.49 -4.36 -15.09
CA THR A 23 -7.79 -5.53 -14.60
C THR A 23 -8.02 -5.66 -13.09
N PRO A 24 -8.05 -6.88 -12.55
CA PRO A 24 -8.20 -7.09 -11.11
C PRO A 24 -7.12 -6.36 -10.30
N LEU A 25 -5.92 -6.19 -10.85
CA LEU A 25 -4.84 -5.44 -10.21
C LEU A 25 -5.10 -3.93 -10.23
N TYR A 26 -5.74 -3.41 -11.28
CA TYR A 26 -6.16 -2.00 -11.33
C TYR A 26 -7.27 -1.68 -10.33
N ARG A 27 -8.18 -2.63 -10.04
CA ARG A 27 -9.18 -2.47 -8.97
C ARG A 27 -8.54 -2.53 -7.58
N LEU A 28 -7.60 -3.45 -7.39
CA LEU A 28 -6.81 -3.54 -6.16
C LEU A 28 -6.02 -2.24 -5.93
N SER A 29 -5.29 -1.74 -6.93
CA SER A 29 -4.48 -0.53 -6.80
C SER A 29 -5.33 0.69 -6.43
N GLN A 30 -6.54 0.81 -6.98
CA GLN A 30 -7.48 1.85 -6.60
C GLN A 30 -7.98 1.72 -5.15
N SER A 31 -8.19 0.50 -4.66
CA SER A 31 -8.64 0.26 -3.28
C SER A 31 -7.61 0.70 -2.22
N VAL A 32 -6.33 0.65 -2.57
CA VAL A 32 -5.21 0.95 -1.66
C VAL A 32 -4.53 2.29 -1.93
N ASN A 33 -5.00 3.05 -2.94
CA ASN A 33 -4.41 4.34 -3.27
C ASN A 33 -4.66 5.39 -2.17
N ALA A 34 -4.10 6.60 -2.32
CA ALA A 34 -4.22 7.69 -1.35
C ALA A 34 -5.67 8.09 -0.98
N ASN A 35 -6.65 7.84 -1.84
CA ASN A 35 -8.07 8.08 -1.65
C ASN A 35 -8.89 6.76 -1.60
N GLY A 36 -8.22 5.61 -1.57
CA GLY A 36 -8.86 4.31 -1.56
C GLY A 36 -9.43 3.94 -0.19
N PRO A 37 -10.53 3.17 -0.14
CA PRO A 37 -11.17 2.77 1.12
C PRO A 37 -10.27 1.92 2.02
N CYS A 38 -9.31 1.17 1.46
CA CYS A 38 -8.41 0.30 2.21
C CYS A 38 -7.08 0.95 2.56
N ARG A 39 -6.92 2.25 2.33
CA ARG A 39 -5.68 3.00 2.60
C ARG A 39 -5.22 2.83 4.04
N GLN A 40 -6.11 3.04 5.01
CA GLN A 40 -5.74 3.03 6.42
C GLN A 40 -5.22 1.65 6.84
N ALA A 41 -5.93 0.58 6.47
CA ALA A 41 -5.50 -0.78 6.74
C ALA A 41 -4.17 -1.14 6.03
N SER A 42 -3.97 -0.65 4.80
CA SER A 42 -2.71 -0.82 4.06
C SER A 42 -1.52 -0.15 4.76
N LEU A 43 -1.74 1.04 5.33
CA LEU A 43 -0.70 1.79 6.04
C LEU A 43 -0.35 1.14 7.37
N GLU A 44 -1.33 0.69 8.15
CA GLU A 44 -1.07 0.02 9.43
C GLU A 44 -0.32 -1.30 9.22
N TYR A 45 -0.74 -2.10 8.24
CA TYR A 45 -0.02 -3.31 7.86
C TYR A 45 1.42 -3.00 7.39
N GLY A 46 1.58 -2.00 6.52
CA GLY A 46 2.89 -1.56 6.03
C GLY A 46 3.81 -1.04 7.15
N LYS A 47 3.26 -0.34 8.16
CA LYS A 47 4.01 0.10 9.34
C LYS A 47 4.49 -1.09 10.17
N CYS A 48 3.62 -2.07 10.44
CA CYS A 48 4.00 -3.26 11.19
C CYS A 48 5.12 -4.04 10.47
N VAL A 49 4.97 -4.25 9.16
CA VAL A 49 5.98 -4.93 8.34
C VAL A 49 7.29 -4.14 8.30
N ALA A 50 7.25 -2.81 8.15
CA ALA A 50 8.44 -1.99 8.12
C ALA A 50 9.18 -1.95 9.46
N ARG A 51 8.45 -1.97 10.58
CA ARG A 51 9.03 -2.05 11.93
C ARG A 51 9.70 -3.40 12.17
N ASN A 52 9.07 -4.48 11.70
CA ASN A 52 9.50 -5.84 11.96
C ASN A 52 10.21 -6.48 10.75
N TYR A 53 10.67 -5.71 9.76
CA TYR A 53 11.14 -6.24 8.47
C TYR A 53 12.24 -7.31 8.60
N GLN A 54 13.03 -7.27 9.66
CA GLN A 54 14.10 -8.23 9.95
C GLN A 54 13.59 -9.54 10.60
N GLN A 55 12.39 -9.52 11.20
CA GLN A 55 11.75 -10.63 11.93
C GLN A 55 10.27 -10.78 11.54
N VAL A 56 9.95 -10.49 10.28
CA VAL A 56 8.59 -10.68 9.75
C VAL A 56 8.41 -12.17 9.55
N ASP A 57 7.70 -12.79 10.48
CA ASP A 57 7.13 -14.12 10.36
C ASP A 57 5.66 -14.00 9.93
N ARG A 58 5.05 -15.13 9.53
CA ARG A 58 3.68 -15.17 9.02
C ARG A 58 2.65 -14.53 9.94
N ASP A 59 2.92 -14.51 11.24
CA ASP A 59 1.98 -14.07 12.26
C ASP A 59 2.30 -12.68 12.86
N SER A 60 3.47 -12.10 12.55
CA SER A 60 3.97 -10.87 13.20
C SER A 60 3.08 -9.63 12.98
N CYS A 61 2.28 -9.62 11.89
CA CYS A 61 1.36 -8.53 11.54
C CYS A 61 -0.02 -9.06 11.13
N LEU A 62 -0.43 -10.20 11.70
CA LEU A 62 -1.60 -10.94 11.24
C LEU A 62 -2.91 -10.17 11.44
N ALA A 63 -3.08 -9.44 12.54
CA ALA A 63 -4.32 -8.69 12.81
C ALA A 63 -4.55 -7.56 11.79
N GLU A 64 -3.48 -6.83 11.47
CA GLU A 64 -3.45 -5.75 10.49
C GLU A 64 -3.65 -6.31 9.08
N PHE A 65 -3.02 -7.46 8.80
CA PHE A 65 -3.20 -8.18 7.54
C PHE A 65 -4.65 -8.66 7.36
N LEU A 66 -5.30 -9.22 8.39
CA LEU A 66 -6.69 -9.65 8.32
C LEU A 66 -7.63 -8.47 8.04
N THR A 67 -7.40 -7.34 8.71
CA THR A 67 -8.17 -6.10 8.50
C THR A 67 -8.01 -5.59 7.07
N PHE A 68 -6.77 -5.55 6.58
CA PHE A 68 -6.46 -5.18 5.20
C PHE A 68 -7.10 -6.15 4.18
N LYS A 69 -6.94 -7.45 4.41
CA LYS A 69 -7.52 -8.53 3.59
C LYS A 69 -9.04 -8.40 3.52
N GLN A 70 -9.71 -8.16 4.64
CA GLN A 70 -11.17 -8.02 4.67
C GLN A 70 -11.63 -6.83 3.80
N CYS A 71 -10.97 -5.68 3.92
CA CYS A 71 -11.30 -4.50 3.12
C CYS A 71 -11.08 -4.75 1.62
N VAL A 72 -9.95 -5.34 1.26
CA VAL A 72 -9.62 -5.65 -0.14
C VAL A 72 -10.59 -6.68 -0.72
N GLN A 73 -10.94 -7.72 0.04
CA GLN A 73 -11.90 -8.74 -0.41
C GLN A 73 -13.29 -8.18 -0.64
N GLN A 74 -13.75 -7.25 0.21
CA GLN A 74 -15.00 -6.53 0.00
C GLN A 74 -14.95 -5.63 -1.24
N THR A 75 -13.83 -4.94 -1.46
CA THR A 75 -13.69 -3.96 -2.56
C THR A 75 -13.47 -4.61 -3.92
N VAL A 76 -12.68 -5.69 -3.98
CA VAL A 76 -12.32 -6.39 -5.22
C VAL A 76 -13.29 -7.55 -5.52
N GLY A 77 -14.10 -7.98 -4.54
CA GLY A 77 -15.16 -8.97 -4.72
C GLY A 77 -14.69 -10.40 -4.99
N LYS A 78 -13.38 -10.67 -4.92
CA LYS A 78 -12.81 -12.02 -5.04
C LYS A 78 -12.29 -12.50 -3.69
N LYS A 79 -12.89 -13.57 -3.18
CA LYS A 79 -12.45 -14.30 -1.99
C LYS A 79 -11.34 -15.27 -2.42
N TRP A 80 -10.15 -15.11 -1.85
CA TRP A 80 -8.97 -15.97 -2.04
C TRP A 80 -8.79 -16.82 -0.78
#